data_AF-A0A7C4FUR7-F1
#
_entry.id   AF-A0A7C4FUR7-F1
#
_cell.length_a   1.000
_cell.length_b   1.000
_cell.length_c   1.000
_cell.angle_alpha   90.00
_cell.angle_beta   90.00
_cell.angle_gamma   90.00
#
_symmetry.space_group_name_H-M   'P 1'
#
loop_
_entity.id
_entity.type
_entity.pdbx_description
1 polymer ?
#
loop_
_entity_poly.entity_id
_entity_poly.type
_entity_poly.pdbx_seq_one_letter_code
_entity_poly.pdbx_strand_id
1 'polypeptide(L)'
;MRMLALFSGGKDSLYAAYLAIKEGHEVVSLLSLESERDDSYMFHVPNIMLTSFQAEALGIPLIKRKVKGEKEKEVHELHEIIGELIKKYKIEGIITGAIESNYQRERIQKIADYYGIYHYAPLWKINTLTYMEDLIKNEFKAVIV
;
A
#
# COMPACT_ATOMS: atom_id res chain seq x y z
N MET A 1 5.13 11.08 -10.91
CA MET A 1 3.98 10.26 -11.35
C MET A 1 2.88 10.36 -10.30
N ARG A 2 1.63 10.19 -10.72
CA ARG A 2 0.45 10.13 -9.84
C ARG A 2 0.30 8.72 -9.28
N MET A 3 0.50 8.57 -7.98
CA MET A 3 0.65 7.27 -7.33
C MET A 3 -0.51 6.94 -6.39
N LEU A 4 -0.95 5.68 -6.41
CA LEU A 4 -1.84 5.10 -5.41
C LEU A 4 -1.02 4.28 -4.42
N ALA A 5 -1.12 4.57 -3.12
CA ALA A 5 -0.43 3.77 -2.12
C ALA A 5 -1.34 2.70 -1.51
N LEU A 6 -0.95 1.43 -1.58
CA LEU A 6 -1.57 0.38 -0.78
C LEU A 6 -1.17 0.58 0.68
N PHE A 7 -2.13 0.93 1.51
CA PHE A 7 -1.91 1.51 2.83
C PHE A 7 -2.58 0.68 3.92
N SER A 8 -1.78 0.03 4.76
CA SER A 8 -2.26 -0.74 5.92
C SER A 8 -2.23 0.07 7.22
N GLY A 9 -1.55 1.22 7.22
CA GLY A 9 -1.26 2.02 8.42
C GLY A 9 -0.06 1.53 9.23
N GLY A 10 0.51 0.39 8.85
CA GLY A 10 1.79 -0.07 9.40
C GLY A 10 2.97 0.75 8.89
N LYS A 11 4.09 0.64 9.62
CA LYS A 11 5.35 1.35 9.33
C LYS A 11 5.82 1.18 7.88
N ASP A 12 5.65 -0.01 7.31
CA ASP A 12 6.18 -0.33 5.97
C ASP A 12 5.40 0.40 4.88
N SER A 13 4.07 0.39 4.96
CA SER A 13 3.21 1.08 3.99
C SER A 13 3.35 2.60 4.06
N LEU A 14 3.48 3.15 5.28
CA LEU A 14 3.71 4.57 5.48
C LEU A 14 5.08 5.00 4.98
N TYR A 15 6.12 4.23 5.27
CA TYR A 15 7.47 4.54 4.84
C TYR A 15 7.63 4.41 3.32
N ALA A 16 7.00 3.43 2.69
CA ALA A 16 6.98 3.33 1.22
C ALA A 16 6.30 4.54 0.55
N ALA A 17 5.19 5.03 1.11
CA ALA A 17 4.54 6.25 0.65
C ALA A 17 5.44 7.49 0.85
N TYR A 18 6.13 7.57 2.00
CA TYR A 18 7.10 8.63 2.27
C TYR A 18 8.25 8.64 1.26
N LEU A 19 8.83 7.48 0.93
CA LEU A 19 9.90 7.38 -0.08
C LEU A 19 9.42 7.84 -1.45
N ALA A 20 8.21 7.45 -1.87
CA ALA A 20 7.63 7.91 -3.13
C ALA A 20 7.49 9.45 -3.18
N ILE A 21 6.98 10.06 -2.10
CA ILE A 21 6.87 11.53 -1.99
C ILE A 21 8.25 12.18 -2.05
N LYS A 22 9.24 11.62 -1.34
CA LYS A 22 10.61 12.12 -1.32
C LYS A 22 11.30 12.05 -2.69
N GLU A 23 10.96 11.06 -3.50
CA GLU A 23 11.42 10.93 -4.90
C GLU A 23 10.62 11.81 -5.89
N GLY A 24 9.73 12.67 -5.40
CA GLY A 24 8.96 13.62 -6.21
C GLY A 24 7.71 13.02 -6.86
N HIS A 25 7.24 11.87 -6.39
CA HIS A 25 5.94 11.34 -6.81
C HIS A 25 4.78 12.02 -6.06
N GLU A 26 3.65 12.19 -6.75
CA GLU A 26 2.42 12.74 -6.18
C GLU A 26 1.57 11.57 -5.68
N VAL A 27 1.47 11.35 -4.37
CA VAL A 27 0.58 10.32 -3.81
C VAL A 27 -0.84 10.87 -3.76
N VAL A 28 -1.64 10.52 -4.76
CA VAL A 28 -2.98 11.11 -4.98
C VAL A 28 -4.06 10.51 -4.10
N SER A 29 -3.86 9.28 -3.63
CA SER A 29 -4.77 8.58 -2.73
C SER A 29 -4.06 7.43 -2.02
N LEU A 30 -4.54 7.12 -0.83
CA LEU A 30 -4.27 5.89 -0.10
C LEU A 30 -5.41 4.90 -0.36
N LEU A 31 -5.10 3.60 -0.43
CA LEU A 31 -6.08 2.52 -0.50
C LEU A 31 -5.86 1.55 0.66
N SER A 32 -6.82 1.48 1.58
CA SER A 32 -6.88 0.46 2.62
C SER A 32 -7.94 -0.58 2.27
N LEU A 33 -7.54 -1.85 2.26
CA LEU A 33 -8.44 -2.98 2.09
C LEU A 33 -8.74 -3.61 3.44
N GLU A 34 -10.02 -3.79 3.72
CA GLU A 34 -10.51 -4.50 4.90
C GLU A 34 -11.03 -5.87 4.45
N SER A 35 -10.43 -6.94 4.94
CA SER A 35 -10.97 -8.27 4.67
C SER A 35 -12.18 -8.56 5.56
N GLU A 36 -13.21 -9.18 5.01
CA GLU A 36 -14.33 -9.75 5.78
C GLU A 36 -13.95 -11.01 6.58
N ARG A 37 -12.73 -11.53 6.38
CA ARG A 37 -12.21 -12.71 7.06
C ARG A 37 -11.04 -12.35 7.96
N ASP A 38 -11.08 -12.84 9.19
CA ASP A 38 -9.99 -12.68 10.16
C ASP A 38 -8.71 -13.44 9.75
N ASP A 39 -8.81 -14.42 8.83
CA ASP A 39 -7.70 -15.27 8.36
C ASP A 39 -7.17 -14.91 6.95
N SER A 40 -7.43 -13.69 6.44
CA SER A 40 -6.89 -13.27 5.13
C SER A 40 -5.36 -13.26 5.09
N TYR A 41 -4.81 -13.91 4.07
CA TYR A 41 -3.36 -13.96 3.82
C TYR A 41 -2.79 -12.63 3.29
N MET A 42 -3.63 -11.73 2.76
CA MET A 42 -3.19 -10.43 2.22
C MET A 42 -3.61 -9.23 3.07
N PHE A 43 -4.77 -9.26 3.73
CA PHE A 43 -5.40 -8.08 4.33
C PHE A 43 -6.11 -8.37 5.66
N HIS A 44 -5.35 -8.75 6.69
CA HIS A 44 -5.83 -8.68 8.07
C HIS A 44 -4.98 -7.65 8.81
N VAL A 45 -5.59 -6.54 9.24
CA VAL A 45 -4.85 -5.49 9.97
C VAL A 45 -5.66 -5.02 11.17
N PRO A 46 -5.19 -5.27 12.41
CA PRO A 46 -5.76 -4.58 13.56
C PRO A 46 -5.65 -3.08 13.32
N ASN A 47 -6.69 -2.33 13.70
CA ASN A 47 -6.68 -0.87 13.67
C ASN A 47 -6.77 -0.22 12.28
N ILE A 48 -7.45 -0.81 11.30
CA ILE A 48 -7.76 -0.14 10.01
C ILE A 48 -8.58 1.16 10.18
N MET A 49 -9.16 1.38 11.37
CA MET A 49 -9.74 2.66 11.75
C MET A 49 -8.68 3.77 11.88
N LEU A 50 -7.47 3.44 12.34
CA LEU A 50 -6.37 4.39 12.51
C LEU A 50 -5.81 4.90 11.17
N THR A 51 -5.99 4.16 10.07
CA THR A 51 -5.55 4.65 8.75
C THR A 51 -6.25 5.94 8.36
N SER A 52 -7.49 6.18 8.83
CA SER A 52 -8.19 7.44 8.61
C SER A 52 -7.50 8.63 9.27
N PHE A 53 -7.04 8.49 10.51
CA PHE A 53 -6.31 9.56 11.21
C PHE A 53 -4.94 9.81 10.57
N GLN A 54 -4.25 8.75 10.12
CA GLN A 54 -3.00 8.90 9.39
C GLN A 54 -3.20 9.62 8.05
N ALA A 55 -4.26 9.27 7.30
CA ALA A 55 -4.58 9.93 6.05
C ALA A 55 -4.92 11.41 6.23
N GLU A 56 -5.69 11.73 7.27
CA GLU A 56 -6.00 13.11 7.65
C GLU A 56 -4.72 13.90 7.99
N ALA A 57 -3.84 13.32 8.81
CA ALA A 57 -2.57 13.94 9.17
C ALA A 57 -1.63 14.15 7.96
N LEU A 58 -1.70 13.27 6.97
CA LEU A 58 -0.96 13.39 5.70
C LEU A 58 -1.60 14.39 4.73
N GLY A 59 -2.87 14.75 4.92
CA GLY A 59 -3.64 15.52 3.95
C GLY A 59 -3.90 14.77 2.64
N ILE A 60 -3.82 13.43 2.65
CA ILE A 60 -4.00 12.58 1.46
C ILE A 60 -5.34 11.85 1.57
N PRO A 61 -6.18 11.83 0.52
CA PRO A 61 -7.44 11.09 0.54
C PRO A 61 -7.25 9.60 0.83
N LEU A 62 -8.10 9.04 1.67
CA LEU A 62 -8.14 7.61 1.95
C LEU A 62 -9.39 6.96 1.35
N ILE A 63 -9.16 5.90 0.60
CA ILE A 63 -10.20 5.04 0.06
C ILE A 63 -10.18 3.74 0.85
N LYS A 64 -11.31 3.42 1.49
CA LYS A 64 -11.54 2.12 2.13
C LYS A 64 -12.38 1.25 1.22
N ARG A 65 -12.01 -0.02 1.08
CA ARG A 65 -12.77 -1.03 0.35
C ARG A 65 -12.78 -2.33 1.16
N LYS A 66 -13.92 -3.03 1.11
CA LYS A 66 -14.03 -4.37 1.66
C LYS A 66 -13.71 -5.39 0.58
N VAL A 67 -13.01 -6.46 0.96
CA VAL A 67 -12.70 -7.61 0.11
C VAL A 67 -13.07 -8.88 0.84
N LYS A 68 -13.45 -9.93 0.12
CA LYS A 68 -13.91 -11.18 0.73
C LYS A 68 -12.81 -11.94 1.48
N GLY A 69 -11.54 -11.62 1.22
CA GLY A 69 -10.39 -12.30 1.85
C GLY A 69 -10.18 -13.74 1.41
N GLU A 70 -10.99 -14.23 0.48
CA GLU A 70 -10.78 -15.53 -0.12
C GLU A 70 -9.59 -15.44 -1.09
N LYS A 71 -8.62 -16.35 -0.93
CA LYS A 71 -7.42 -16.42 -1.76
C LYS A 71 -7.77 -16.38 -3.25
N GLU A 72 -7.00 -15.61 -4.03
CA GLU A 72 -7.22 -15.30 -5.45
C GLU A 72 -8.47 -14.46 -5.77
N LYS A 73 -9.59 -14.61 -5.06
CA LYS A 73 -10.74 -13.69 -5.21
C LYS A 73 -10.40 -12.28 -4.74
N GLU A 74 -9.68 -12.15 -3.62
CA GLU A 74 -9.23 -10.85 -3.11
C GLU A 74 -8.31 -10.13 -4.12
N VAL A 75 -7.56 -10.89 -4.91
CA VAL A 75 -6.67 -10.35 -5.96
C VAL A 75 -7.50 -9.82 -7.13
N HIS A 76 -8.56 -10.54 -7.50
CA HIS A 76 -9.50 -10.09 -8.52
C HIS A 76 -10.27 -8.84 -8.08
N GLU A 77 -10.76 -8.81 -6.84
CA GLU A 77 -11.42 -7.62 -6.27
C GLU A 77 -10.46 -6.42 -6.24
N LEU A 78 -9.21 -6.63 -5.82
CA LEU A 78 -8.18 -5.59 -5.85
C LEU A 78 -7.90 -5.09 -7.27
N HIS A 79 -7.84 -5.99 -8.25
CA HIS A 79 -7.67 -5.63 -9.65
C HIS A 79 -8.80 -4.72 -10.15
N GLU A 80 -10.06 -5.07 -9.88
CA GLU A 80 -11.23 -4.25 -10.22
C GLU A 80 -11.20 -2.88 -9.53
N ILE A 81 -10.90 -2.84 -8.23
CA ILE A 81 -10.76 -1.60 -7.45
C ILE A 81 -9.69 -0.71 -8.08
N ILE A 82 -8.50 -1.25 -8.36
CA ILE A 82 -7.42 -0.48 -8.98
C ILE A 82 -7.85 0.07 -10.34
N GLY A 83 -8.53 -0.73 -11.16
CA GLY A 83 -9.07 -0.27 -12.46
C GLY A 83 -10.06 0.90 -12.34
N GLU A 84 -10.95 0.86 -11.35
CA GLU A 84 -11.85 1.99 -11.02
C GLU A 84 -11.06 3.24 -10.68
N LEU A 85 -10.07 3.10 -9.79
CA LEU A 85 -9.28 4.20 -9.27
C LEU A 85 -8.38 4.82 -10.33
N ILE A 86 -7.80 4.03 -11.22
CA ILE A 86 -6.97 4.54 -12.33
C ILE A 86 -7.78 5.50 -13.19
N LYS A 87 -9.00 5.12 -13.56
CA LYS A 87 -9.90 5.97 -14.36
C LYS A 87 -10.30 7.24 -13.62
N LYS A 88 -10.60 7.13 -12.32
CA LYS A 88 -11.09 8.25 -11.51
C LYS A 88 -10.01 9.26 -11.15
N TYR A 89 -8.81 8.80 -10.78
CA TYR A 89 -7.74 9.64 -10.23
C TYR A 89 -6.56 9.85 -11.17
N LYS A 90 -6.59 9.24 -12.36
CA LYS A 90 -5.50 9.25 -13.36
C LYS A 90 -4.21 8.72 -12.74
N ILE A 91 -4.28 7.55 -12.11
CA ILE A 91 -3.13 6.90 -11.48
C ILE A 91 -2.18 6.39 -12.55
N GLU A 92 -0.91 6.66 -12.36
CA GLU A 92 0.21 6.25 -13.23
C GLU A 92 1.09 5.19 -12.55
N GLY A 93 0.91 4.93 -11.25
CA GLY A 93 1.58 3.85 -10.56
C GLY A 93 1.02 3.48 -9.18
N ILE A 94 1.43 2.32 -8.68
CA ILE A 94 1.03 1.77 -7.38
C ILE A 94 2.26 1.65 -6.48
N ILE A 95 2.11 2.03 -5.22
CA ILE A 95 3.13 1.90 -4.18
C ILE A 95 2.79 0.72 -3.28
N THR A 96 3.79 -0.13 -2.99
CA THR A 96 3.66 -1.22 -2.01
C THR A 96 4.80 -1.20 -0.99
N GLY A 97 4.46 -1.56 0.25
CA GLY A 97 5.42 -1.67 1.37
C GLY A 97 5.87 -3.11 1.64
N ALA A 98 5.74 -4.04 0.70
CA ALA A 98 6.11 -5.44 0.92
C ALA A 98 7.65 -5.60 0.95
N ILE A 99 8.19 -6.21 2.01
CA ILE A 99 9.63 -6.44 2.17
C ILE A 99 10.05 -7.76 1.50
N GLU A 100 9.68 -8.91 2.08
CA GLU A 100 10.12 -10.23 1.60
C GLU A 100 9.07 -10.98 0.75
N SER A 101 7.82 -10.51 0.74
CA SER A 101 6.72 -11.27 0.14
C SER A 101 6.72 -11.21 -1.38
N ASN A 102 7.33 -12.21 -2.03
CA ASN A 102 7.21 -12.40 -3.48
C ASN A 102 5.75 -12.65 -3.89
N TYR A 103 4.96 -13.33 -3.04
CA TYR A 103 3.54 -13.60 -3.29
C TYR A 103 2.73 -12.33 -3.50
N GLN A 104 2.91 -11.33 -2.63
CA GLN A 104 2.25 -10.02 -2.75
C GLN A 104 2.81 -9.24 -3.94
N ARG A 105 4.14 -9.18 -4.07
CA ARG A 105 4.79 -8.41 -5.13
C ARG A 105 4.38 -8.85 -6.53
N GLU A 106 4.39 -10.16 -6.79
CA GLU A 106 4.02 -10.71 -8.11
C GLU A 106 2.57 -10.41 -8.49
N ARG A 107 1.64 -10.43 -7.53
CA ARG A 107 0.23 -10.11 -7.78
C ARG A 107 0.03 -8.65 -8.12
N ILE A 108 0.63 -7.76 -7.35
CA ILE A 108 0.54 -6.32 -7.65
C ILE A 108 1.26 -5.99 -8.95
N GLN A 109 2.40 -6.65 -9.24
CA GLN A 109 3.09 -6.49 -10.52
C GLN A 109 2.20 -6.87 -11.69
N LYS A 110 1.52 -8.02 -11.62
CA LYS A 110 0.58 -8.45 -12.68
C LYS A 110 -0.54 -7.44 -12.91
N ILE A 111 -1.07 -6.84 -11.84
CA ILE A 111 -2.10 -5.79 -11.94
C ILE A 111 -1.52 -4.55 -12.62
N ALA A 112 -0.33 -4.12 -12.20
CA ALA A 112 0.34 -2.95 -12.78
C ALA A 112 0.65 -3.15 -14.27
N ASP A 113 1.19 -4.32 -14.64
CA ASP A 113 1.48 -4.70 -16.02
C ASP A 113 0.21 -4.72 -16.88
N TYR A 114 -0.89 -5.27 -16.35
CA TYR A 114 -2.18 -5.32 -17.04
C TYR A 114 -2.72 -3.92 -17.38
N TYR A 115 -2.61 -2.98 -16.43
CA TYR A 115 -3.08 -1.61 -16.62
C TYR A 115 -2.03 -0.69 -17.28
N GLY A 116 -0.82 -1.17 -17.54
CA GLY A 116 0.26 -0.39 -18.12
C GLY A 116 0.76 0.74 -17.21
N ILE A 117 0.72 0.54 -15.89
CA ILE A 117 1.15 1.52 -14.88
C ILE A 117 2.39 1.04 -14.12
N TYR A 118 3.07 1.94 -13.44
CA TYR A 118 4.30 1.63 -12.71
C TYR A 118 4.02 0.93 -11.37
N HIS A 119 4.86 -0.03 -10.99
CA HIS A 119 4.84 -0.63 -9.66
C HIS A 119 6.09 -0.22 -8.88
N TYR A 120 5.90 0.67 -7.91
CA TYR A 120 6.95 1.14 -7.02
C TYR A 120 6.94 0.32 -5.72
N ALA A 121 7.95 -0.53 -5.56
CA ALA A 121 8.11 -1.41 -4.39
C ALA A 121 9.48 -1.17 -3.74
N PRO A 122 9.69 -0.01 -3.07
CA PRO A 122 11.01 0.44 -2.63
C PRO A 122 11.60 -0.41 -1.49
N LEU A 123 10.76 -1.14 -0.77
CA LEU A 123 11.16 -1.97 0.37
C LEU A 123 11.42 -3.43 0.00
N TRP A 124 11.17 -3.83 -1.25
CA TRP A 124 11.29 -5.23 -1.62
C TRP A 124 12.75 -5.70 -1.58
N LYS A 125 13.02 -6.72 -0.76
CA LYS A 125 14.36 -7.28 -0.50
C LYS A 125 15.39 -6.26 0.00
N ILE A 126 14.93 -5.19 0.65
CA ILE A 126 15.82 -4.25 1.32
C ILE A 126 16.52 -4.95 2.50
N ASN A 127 17.75 -4.52 2.82
CA ASN A 127 18.38 -4.93 4.06
C ASN A 127 17.56 -4.41 5.26
N THR A 128 17.05 -5.31 6.09
CA THR A 128 16.14 -4.97 7.19
C THR A 128 16.80 -4.14 8.29
N LEU A 129 18.11 -4.29 8.55
CA LEU A 129 18.82 -3.44 9.52
C LEU A 129 18.90 -2.01 9.03
N THR A 130 19.36 -1.81 7.79
CA THR A 130 19.43 -0.47 7.18
C THR A 130 18.05 0.17 7.11
N TYR A 131 17.01 -0.59 6.76
CA TYR A 131 15.63 -0.12 6.78
C TYR A 131 15.21 0.39 8.18
N MET A 132 15.51 -0.37 9.23
CA MET A 132 15.17 0.03 10.60
C MET A 132 15.96 1.26 11.06
N GLU A 133 17.24 1.36 10.70
CA GLU A 133 18.06 2.56 10.95
C GLU A 133 17.49 3.78 10.23
N ASP A 134 17.06 3.61 8.98
CA ASP A 134 16.45 4.66 8.20
C ASP A 134 15.12 5.13 8.81
N LEU A 135 14.28 4.22 9.31
CA LEU A 135 13.07 4.63 10.05
C LEU A 135 13.41 5.55 11.21
N ILE A 136 14.41 5.19 12.03
CA ILE A 136 14.83 5.98 13.19
C ILE A 136 15.39 7.33 12.73
N LYS A 137 16.25 7.33 11.72
CA LYS A 137 16.88 8.54 11.16
C LYS A 137 15.86 9.51 10.57
N ASN A 138 14.78 9.00 9.98
CA ASN A 138 13.68 9.81 9.46
C ASN A 138 12.58 10.06 10.52
N GLU A 139 12.87 9.81 11.80
CA GLU A 139 12.01 10.11 12.96
C GLU A 139 10.66 9.38 12.97
N PHE A 140 10.55 8.25 12.26
CA PHE A 140 9.34 7.43 12.29
C PHE A 140 9.11 6.85 13.69
N LYS A 141 7.89 7.04 14.21
CA LYS A 141 7.44 6.41 15.45
C LYS A 141 6.55 5.22 15.10
N ALA A 142 7.00 4.02 15.45
CA ALA A 142 6.26 2.78 15.27
C ALA A 142 5.93 2.16 16.62
N VAL A 143 4.71 1.63 16.75
CA VAL A 143 4.23 0.93 17.95
C VAL A 143 3.86 -0.49 17.53
N ILE A 144 4.23 -1.47 18.35
CA ILE A 144 3.81 -2.87 18.18
C ILE A 144 2.39 -2.98 18.73
N VAL A 145 1.46 -3.46 17.91
CA VAL A 145 0.02 -3.55 18.20
C VAL A 145 -0.47 -4.99 18.08
#